data_AF-A0A9D7U9L9-F1
#
_entry.id   AF-A0A9D7U9L9-F1
#
_cell.length_a   1.000
_cell.length_b   1.000
_cell.length_c   1.000
_cell.angle_alpha   90.00
_cell.angle_beta   90.00
_cell.angle_gamma   90.00
#
_symmetry.space_group_name_H-M   'P 1'
#
loop_
_entity.id
_entity.type
_entity.pdbx_description
1 polymer ?
#
loop_
_entity_poly.entity_id
_entity_poly.type
_entity_poly.pdbx_seq_one_letter_code
_entity_poly.pdbx_strand_id
1 'polypeptide(L)'
;MDSALHVAPCIARSWSVDLSGVEWTFTIRNDVWFHPDPCFGQKRTRRVVAQDVKYSLERICDARTKSTGLWAFRTTILGADEFHQATRAGKSGSIQGIFVENDSVLKIRLTKPFAPFLAVLTMPYGSIIPREAIEAYGADHGRHPVGTGPFMFGTWNQDRELTLTRNPRYFKTDSVGRRLPYLETIRISFLRDPKNEFLEFSRGQFDLVSNVDESFVSTVFEPNGTLRPPYDRFRVLKRAANTVEYYGILMDTSLSMGRTSPLVRNRFLRQALNYAIDRHRIVTYLLNGRGQPALNGVLPPSMPGFSSSVKGYRYDPDEARRLLALAGYPNGKGLPTLLLQLGNSQRTASIAEAIQAQWKEIASALHSINAWNRS
;
A
#
# COMPACT_ATOMS: atom_id res chain seq x y z
N MET A 1 1.32 12.70 -5.70
CA MET A 1 0.66 13.48 -4.63
C MET A 1 1.68 14.39 -3.97
N ASP A 2 1.24 15.47 -3.33
CA ASP A 2 2.06 16.30 -2.45
C ASP A 2 2.19 15.70 -1.03
N SER A 3 2.83 16.43 -0.11
CA SER A 3 3.00 15.99 1.28
C SER A 3 1.69 15.91 2.07
N ALA A 4 0.62 16.57 1.60
CA ALA A 4 -0.72 16.56 2.18
C ALA A 4 -1.66 15.53 1.50
N LEU A 5 -1.13 14.67 0.63
CA LEU A 5 -1.87 13.66 -0.14
C LEU A 5 -2.82 14.24 -1.20
N HIS A 6 -2.69 15.51 -1.55
CA HIS A 6 -3.40 16.07 -2.68
C HIS A 6 -2.73 15.67 -3.99
N VAL A 7 -3.53 15.42 -5.03
CA VAL A 7 -3.00 15.20 -6.37
C VAL A 7 -2.38 16.52 -6.85
N ALA A 8 -1.15 16.46 -7.32
CA ALA A 8 -0.39 17.61 -7.77
C ALA A 8 0.25 17.33 -9.14
N PRO A 9 0.50 18.36 -9.97
CA PRO A 9 1.22 18.23 -11.23
C PRO A 9 2.56 17.49 -11.10
N CYS A 10 2.85 16.68 -12.10
CA CYS A 10 4.09 15.92 -12.22
C CYS A 10 4.48 15.86 -13.70
N ILE A 11 4.49 14.69 -14.34
CA ILE A 11 4.70 14.57 -15.80
C ILE A 11 3.58 15.28 -16.57
N ALA A 12 2.33 15.17 -16.11
CA ALA A 12 1.26 16.05 -16.55
C ALA A 12 1.36 17.39 -15.80
N ARG A 13 1.44 18.51 -16.55
CA ARG A 13 1.45 19.86 -15.98
C ARG A 13 0.05 20.33 -15.57
N SER A 14 -0.97 19.82 -16.25
CA SER A 14 -2.38 20.15 -16.04
C SER A 14 -3.25 19.05 -16.61
N TRP A 15 -4.50 19.01 -16.15
CA TRP A 15 -5.55 18.15 -16.69
C TRP A 15 -6.92 18.82 -16.56
N SER A 16 -7.86 18.38 -17.38
CA SER A 16 -9.27 18.72 -17.29
C SER A 16 -10.12 17.46 -17.45
N VAL A 17 -11.35 17.52 -16.96
CA VAL A 17 -12.36 16.48 -17.16
C VAL A 17 -13.61 17.14 -17.74
N ASP A 18 -14.28 16.44 -18.63
CA ASP A 18 -15.56 16.88 -19.18
C ASP A 18 -16.68 16.88 -18.12
N LEU A 19 -17.83 17.46 -18.47
CA LEU A 19 -18.97 17.57 -17.55
C LEU A 19 -19.53 16.21 -17.11
N SER A 20 -19.40 15.18 -17.96
CA SER A 20 -19.87 13.85 -17.60
C SER A 20 -18.90 13.12 -16.65
N GLY A 21 -17.65 13.57 -16.53
CA GLY A 21 -16.66 12.96 -15.64
C GLY A 21 -15.93 11.76 -16.24
N VAL A 22 -16.04 11.52 -17.55
CA VAL A 22 -15.52 10.31 -18.22
C VAL A 22 -14.38 10.60 -19.17
N GLU A 23 -14.26 11.81 -19.72
CA GLU A 23 -13.20 12.18 -20.65
C GLU A 23 -12.21 13.12 -19.98
N TRP A 24 -11.00 12.61 -19.77
CA TRP A 24 -9.90 13.33 -19.14
C TRP A 24 -8.89 13.74 -20.19
N THR A 25 -8.54 15.03 -20.23
CA THR A 25 -7.47 15.56 -21.09
C THR A 25 -6.28 15.94 -20.22
N PHE A 26 -5.11 15.39 -20.52
CA PHE A 26 -3.85 15.67 -19.82
C PHE A 26 -2.90 16.42 -20.75
N THR A 27 -2.28 17.47 -20.21
CA THR A 27 -1.17 18.15 -20.89
C THR A 27 0.16 17.72 -20.29
N ILE A 28 0.99 17.09 -21.10
CA ILE A 28 2.30 16.57 -20.72
C ILE A 28 3.35 17.68 -20.79
N ARG A 29 4.28 17.66 -19.83
CA ARG A 29 5.43 18.56 -19.80
C ARG A 29 6.39 18.26 -20.95
N ASN A 30 7.04 19.31 -21.46
CA ASN A 30 8.02 19.21 -22.55
C ASN A 30 9.49 19.33 -22.07
N ASP A 31 9.72 19.34 -20.75
CA ASP A 31 11.02 19.47 -20.09
C ASP A 31 11.39 18.23 -19.26
N VAL A 32 10.63 17.13 -19.37
CA VAL A 32 10.90 15.87 -18.68
C VAL A 32 11.70 14.93 -19.58
N TRP A 33 12.80 14.41 -19.06
CA TRP A 33 13.71 13.50 -19.76
C TRP A 33 13.79 12.15 -19.07
N PHE A 34 13.88 11.08 -19.86
CA PHE A 34 14.27 9.77 -19.34
C PHE A 34 15.73 9.79 -18.90
N HIS A 35 16.06 8.94 -17.92
CA HIS A 35 17.43 8.70 -17.49
C HIS A 35 18.30 8.27 -18.69
N PRO A 36 19.56 8.72 -18.77
CA PRO A 36 20.45 8.29 -19.85
C PRO A 36 20.75 6.80 -19.79
N ASP A 37 20.56 6.11 -20.91
CA ASP A 37 20.63 4.65 -20.99
C ASP A 37 20.98 4.17 -22.42
N PRO A 38 21.70 3.03 -22.59
CA PRO A 38 21.99 2.47 -23.91
C PRO A 38 20.75 2.15 -24.76
N CYS A 39 19.58 1.91 -24.17
CA CYS A 39 18.36 1.57 -24.92
C CYS A 39 17.94 2.66 -25.92
N PHE A 40 18.39 3.91 -25.73
CA PHE A 40 18.13 5.03 -26.63
C PHE A 40 19.17 5.20 -27.74
N GLY A 41 20.07 4.22 -27.93
CA GLY A 41 21.13 4.26 -28.94
C GLY A 41 22.10 5.43 -28.74
N GLN A 42 22.54 6.05 -29.84
CA GLN A 42 23.53 7.14 -29.80
C GLN A 42 23.06 8.36 -29.01
N LYS A 43 21.75 8.65 -28.99
CA LYS A 43 21.19 9.80 -28.26
C LYS A 43 21.30 9.64 -26.75
N ARG A 44 21.42 8.41 -26.24
CA ARG A 44 21.44 8.02 -24.82
C ARG A 44 20.22 8.42 -24.01
N THR A 45 19.38 9.35 -24.44
CA THR A 45 18.18 9.81 -23.73
C THR A 45 17.26 10.56 -24.70
N ARG A 46 15.98 10.70 -24.32
CA ARG A 46 15.01 11.56 -24.98
C ARG A 46 13.99 12.12 -24.00
N ARG A 47 13.20 13.09 -24.47
CA ARG A 47 12.06 13.62 -23.72
C ARG A 47 10.92 12.60 -23.63
N VAL A 48 10.17 12.71 -22.54
CA VAL A 48 8.87 12.05 -22.38
C VAL A 48 7.87 12.70 -23.33
N VAL A 49 7.06 11.89 -23.99
CA VAL A 49 5.94 12.31 -24.84
C VAL A 49 4.66 11.58 -24.43
N ALA A 50 3.50 12.08 -24.84
CA ALA A 50 2.20 11.48 -24.55
C ALA A 50 2.11 9.99 -24.96
N GLN A 51 2.82 9.59 -26.01
CA GLN A 51 2.90 8.19 -26.45
C GLN A 51 3.52 7.26 -25.40
N ASP A 52 4.44 7.74 -24.56
CA ASP A 52 5.01 6.96 -23.45
C ASP A 52 3.97 6.66 -22.38
N VAL A 53 3.08 7.62 -22.14
CA VAL A 53 1.97 7.44 -21.19
C VAL A 53 0.99 6.40 -21.71
N LYS A 54 0.62 6.49 -23.00
CA LYS A 54 -0.20 5.47 -23.65
C LYS A 54 0.43 4.09 -23.54
N TYR A 55 1.70 3.96 -23.94
CA TYR A 55 2.43 2.70 -23.87
C TYR A 55 2.47 2.12 -22.45
N SER A 56 2.75 2.94 -21.44
CA SER A 56 2.86 2.49 -20.05
C SER A 56 1.54 1.91 -19.52
N LEU A 57 0.42 2.58 -19.81
CA LEU A 57 -0.92 2.14 -19.41
C LEU A 57 -1.36 0.90 -20.19
N GLU A 58 -1.10 0.84 -21.50
CA GLU A 58 -1.38 -0.33 -22.33
C GLU A 58 -0.58 -1.55 -21.84
N ARG A 59 0.72 -1.39 -21.56
CA ARG A 59 1.56 -2.47 -21.07
C ARG A 59 1.04 -3.06 -19.76
N ILE A 60 0.53 -2.25 -18.84
CA ILE A 60 -0.03 -2.75 -17.57
C ILE A 60 -1.30 -3.56 -17.79
N CYS A 61 -2.10 -3.18 -18.78
CA CYS A 61 -3.31 -3.92 -19.16
C CYS A 61 -3.03 -5.14 -20.04
N ASP A 62 -1.85 -5.24 -20.65
CA ASP A 62 -1.46 -6.36 -21.50
C ASP A 62 -1.34 -7.66 -20.70
N ALA A 63 -2.06 -8.70 -21.11
CA ALA A 63 -2.06 -9.98 -20.43
C ALA A 63 -0.69 -10.66 -20.41
N ARG A 64 0.17 -10.35 -21.39
CA ARG A 64 1.54 -10.89 -21.50
C ARG A 64 2.46 -10.36 -20.41
N THR A 65 2.19 -9.14 -19.91
CA THR A 65 2.97 -8.50 -18.85
C THR A 65 2.79 -9.19 -17.48
N LYS A 66 1.65 -9.88 -17.26
CA LYS A 66 1.30 -10.50 -15.97
C LYS A 66 1.37 -9.51 -14.79
N SER A 67 0.92 -8.27 -15.01
CA SER A 67 0.99 -7.19 -14.02
C SER A 67 0.09 -7.44 -12.81
N THR A 68 0.64 -7.28 -11.61
CA THR A 68 -0.13 -7.25 -10.34
C THR A 68 -0.96 -5.97 -10.19
N GLY A 69 -0.66 -4.94 -10.99
CA GLY A 69 -1.36 -3.66 -11.04
C GLY A 69 -2.53 -3.59 -12.02
N LEU A 70 -2.85 -4.68 -12.72
CA LEU A 70 -3.89 -4.73 -13.76
C LEU A 70 -5.24 -4.16 -13.28
N TRP A 71 -5.61 -4.43 -12.03
CA TRP A 71 -6.87 -4.01 -11.42
C TRP A 71 -7.07 -2.48 -11.42
N ALA A 72 -5.97 -1.71 -11.47
CA ALA A 72 -6.02 -0.24 -11.41
C ALA A 72 -6.68 0.39 -12.65
N PHE A 73 -6.60 -0.28 -13.81
CA PHE A 73 -7.00 0.32 -15.09
C PHE A 73 -7.94 -0.56 -15.92
N ARG A 74 -7.89 -1.89 -15.75
CA ARG A 74 -8.60 -2.87 -16.61
C ARG A 74 -10.10 -2.61 -16.74
N THR A 75 -10.78 -2.26 -15.66
CA THR A 75 -12.23 -2.02 -15.66
C THR A 75 -12.60 -0.53 -15.64
N THR A 76 -11.58 0.34 -15.58
CA THR A 76 -11.74 1.79 -15.42
C THR A 76 -11.60 2.52 -16.75
N ILE A 77 -10.61 2.15 -17.57
CA ILE A 77 -10.39 2.77 -18.89
C ILE A 77 -11.21 2.01 -19.94
N LEU A 78 -11.91 2.75 -20.80
CA LEU A 78 -12.72 2.18 -21.88
C LEU A 78 -11.84 1.31 -22.80
N GLY A 79 -12.26 0.07 -23.09
CA GLY A 79 -11.54 -0.84 -23.98
C GLY A 79 -10.36 -1.58 -23.34
N ALA A 80 -10.05 -1.36 -22.06
CA ALA A 80 -8.89 -1.96 -21.41
C ALA A 80 -9.07 -3.46 -21.09
N ASP A 81 -10.29 -3.89 -20.74
CA ASP A 81 -10.58 -5.32 -20.53
C ASP A 81 -10.56 -6.09 -21.86
N GLU A 82 -11.15 -5.52 -22.91
CA GLU A 82 -11.15 -6.07 -24.26
C GLU A 82 -9.73 -6.22 -24.78
N PHE A 83 -8.89 -5.20 -24.58
CA PHE A 83 -7.47 -5.25 -24.91
C PHE A 83 -6.74 -6.36 -24.12
N HIS A 84 -7.03 -6.50 -22.82
CA HIS A 84 -6.46 -7.56 -22.00
C HIS A 84 -6.85 -8.96 -22.51
N GLN A 85 -8.13 -9.19 -22.84
CA GLN A 85 -8.58 -10.48 -23.39
C GLN A 85 -7.98 -10.75 -24.77
N ALA A 86 -7.89 -9.74 -25.63
CA ALA A 86 -7.29 -9.87 -26.96
C ALA A 86 -5.81 -10.26 -26.88
N THR A 87 -5.03 -9.58 -26.03
CA THR A 87 -3.61 -9.89 -25.82
C THR A 87 -3.40 -11.25 -25.16
N ARG A 88 -4.31 -11.68 -24.28
CA ARG A 88 -4.32 -13.04 -23.73
C ARG A 88 -4.51 -14.10 -24.81
N ALA A 89 -5.29 -13.80 -25.84
CA ALA A 89 -5.50 -14.64 -27.02
C ALA A 89 -4.40 -14.47 -28.10
N GLY A 90 -3.30 -13.78 -27.78
CA GLY A 90 -2.16 -13.59 -28.70
C GLY A 90 -2.37 -12.49 -29.75
N LYS A 91 -3.43 -11.67 -29.65
CA LYS A 91 -3.69 -10.57 -30.58
C LYS A 91 -2.96 -9.29 -30.17
N SER A 92 -2.59 -8.48 -31.15
CA SER A 92 -2.09 -7.12 -30.95
C SER A 92 -3.22 -6.10 -31.08
N GLY A 93 -3.06 -4.93 -30.48
CA GLY A 93 -4.06 -3.86 -30.52
C GLY A 93 -3.65 -2.67 -29.66
N SER A 94 -4.61 -1.82 -29.35
CA SER A 94 -4.47 -0.67 -28.47
C SER A 94 -5.71 -0.52 -27.60
N ILE A 95 -5.60 0.15 -26.46
CA ILE A 95 -6.75 0.44 -25.62
C ILE A 95 -7.57 1.54 -26.29
N GLN A 96 -8.85 1.27 -26.55
CA GLN A 96 -9.76 2.21 -27.22
C GLN A 96 -9.85 3.56 -26.50
N GLY A 97 -9.88 3.56 -25.17
CA GLY A 97 -10.03 4.75 -24.35
C GLY A 97 -8.78 5.61 -24.21
N ILE A 98 -7.65 5.29 -24.87
CA ILE A 98 -6.41 6.08 -24.76
C ILE A 98 -6.03 6.68 -26.11
N PHE A 99 -6.18 8.00 -26.22
CA PHE A 99 -5.93 8.76 -27.44
C PHE A 99 -4.77 9.73 -27.22
N VAL A 100 -3.81 9.72 -28.14
CA VAL A 100 -2.70 10.67 -28.18
C VAL A 100 -2.97 11.62 -29.33
N GLU A 101 -3.19 12.90 -29.03
CA GLU A 101 -3.44 13.91 -30.08
C GLU A 101 -2.13 14.43 -30.68
N ASN A 102 -1.11 14.57 -29.83
CA ASN A 102 0.25 14.96 -30.18
C ASN A 102 1.20 14.65 -29.01
N ASP A 103 2.48 14.99 -29.14
CA ASP A 103 3.53 14.75 -28.13
C ASP A 103 3.19 15.27 -26.71
N SER A 104 2.31 16.27 -26.59
CA SER A 104 2.00 16.92 -25.31
C SER A 104 0.55 16.75 -24.85
N VAL A 105 -0.32 16.11 -25.63
CA VAL A 105 -1.75 15.99 -25.28
C VAL A 105 -2.22 14.55 -25.36
N LEU A 106 -2.69 14.05 -24.22
CA LEU A 106 -3.26 12.71 -24.05
C LEU A 106 -4.70 12.83 -23.55
N LYS A 107 -5.62 12.08 -24.17
CA LYS A 107 -6.98 11.91 -23.69
C LYS A 107 -7.20 10.49 -23.19
N ILE A 108 -7.82 10.36 -22.02
CA ILE A 108 -8.23 9.08 -21.44
C ILE A 108 -9.74 9.09 -21.23
N ARG A 109 -10.44 8.15 -21.83
CA ARG A 109 -11.88 7.92 -21.65
C ARG A 109 -12.12 6.75 -20.70
N LEU A 110 -12.92 7.00 -19.67
CA LEU A 110 -13.31 6.03 -18.66
C LEU A 110 -14.59 5.28 -19.08
N THR A 111 -14.82 4.11 -18.49
CA THR A 111 -16.07 3.34 -18.67
C THR A 111 -17.26 4.02 -17.99
N LYS A 112 -17.01 4.77 -16.92
CA LYS A 112 -17.97 5.56 -16.15
C LYS A 112 -17.24 6.61 -15.30
N PRO A 113 -17.94 7.60 -14.74
CA PRO A 113 -17.31 8.60 -13.87
C PRO A 113 -16.67 7.92 -12.66
N PHE A 114 -15.41 8.27 -12.37
CA PHE A 114 -14.63 7.65 -11.30
C PHE A 114 -13.79 8.70 -10.58
N ALA A 115 -14.32 9.25 -9.49
CA ALA A 115 -13.68 10.33 -8.73
C ALA A 115 -12.21 10.04 -8.32
N PRO A 116 -11.86 8.81 -7.89
CA PRO A 116 -10.48 8.46 -7.52
C PRO A 116 -9.49 8.32 -8.68
N PHE A 117 -9.89 8.51 -9.94
CA PHE A 117 -9.06 8.22 -11.12
C PHE A 117 -7.67 8.88 -11.06
N LEU A 118 -7.61 10.18 -10.72
CA LEU A 118 -6.34 10.89 -10.57
C LEU A 118 -5.46 10.29 -9.47
N ALA A 119 -6.05 9.87 -8.34
CA ALA A 119 -5.29 9.24 -7.26
C ALA A 119 -4.70 7.89 -7.69
N VAL A 120 -5.46 7.10 -8.46
CA VAL A 120 -4.98 5.84 -9.04
C VAL A 120 -3.79 6.06 -9.97
N LEU A 121 -3.81 7.12 -10.78
CA LEU A 121 -2.67 7.49 -11.64
C LEU A 121 -1.40 7.87 -10.85
N THR A 122 -1.51 8.21 -9.56
CA THR A 122 -0.33 8.50 -8.72
C THR A 122 0.28 7.27 -8.06
N MET A 123 -0.34 6.09 -8.20
CA MET A 123 0.23 4.83 -7.71
C MET A 123 1.46 4.43 -8.53
N PRO A 124 2.34 3.55 -8.04
CA PRO A 124 3.48 3.05 -8.82
C PRO A 124 3.09 2.44 -10.17
N TYR A 125 1.87 1.89 -10.28
CA TYR A 125 1.29 1.40 -11.53
C TYR A 125 1.01 2.52 -12.55
N GLY A 126 0.94 3.80 -12.16
CA GLY A 126 0.86 4.93 -13.08
C GLY A 126 2.21 5.46 -13.57
N SER A 127 3.32 4.80 -13.23
CA SER A 127 4.66 5.26 -13.61
C SER A 127 4.88 5.16 -15.12
N ILE A 128 5.54 6.17 -15.68
CA ILE A 128 5.81 6.26 -17.11
C ILE A 128 7.17 5.65 -17.41
N ILE A 129 7.20 4.70 -18.35
CA ILE A 129 8.39 3.97 -18.77
C ILE A 129 8.62 4.13 -20.28
N PRO A 130 9.88 4.14 -20.74
CA PRO A 130 10.17 4.18 -22.16
C PRO A 130 10.01 2.79 -22.78
N ARG A 131 9.33 2.73 -23.93
CA ARG A 131 9.15 1.49 -24.70
C ARG A 131 10.47 0.83 -25.06
N GLU A 132 11.47 1.65 -25.40
CA GLU A 132 12.81 1.23 -25.79
C GLU A 132 13.50 0.41 -24.72
N ALA A 133 13.34 0.74 -23.43
CA ALA A 133 13.93 -0.04 -22.35
C ALA A 133 13.28 -1.43 -22.24
N ILE A 134 11.96 -1.51 -22.45
CA ILE A 134 11.27 -2.80 -22.42
C ILE A 134 11.66 -3.67 -23.61
N GLU A 135 11.81 -3.08 -24.80
CA GLU A 135 12.24 -3.80 -26.00
C GLU A 135 13.71 -4.24 -25.92
N ALA A 136 14.59 -3.39 -25.37
CA ALA A 136 16.01 -3.68 -25.22
C ALA A 136 16.30 -4.74 -24.15
N TYR A 137 15.63 -4.67 -23.00
CA TYR A 137 15.96 -5.50 -21.83
C TYR A 137 14.97 -6.64 -21.56
N GLY A 138 13.78 -6.62 -22.17
CA GLY A 138 12.80 -7.69 -22.05
C GLY A 138 12.48 -8.03 -20.59
N ALA A 139 12.65 -9.31 -20.21
CA ALA A 139 12.43 -9.76 -18.84
C ALA A 139 13.38 -9.10 -17.81
N ASP A 140 14.53 -8.59 -18.25
CA ASP A 140 15.57 -8.04 -17.39
C ASP A 140 15.48 -6.52 -17.21
N HIS A 141 14.43 -5.88 -17.73
CA HIS A 141 14.19 -4.43 -17.54
C HIS A 141 14.12 -4.02 -16.06
N GLY A 142 13.77 -4.94 -15.15
CA GLY A 142 13.79 -4.69 -13.71
C GLY A 142 15.20 -4.49 -13.13
N ARG A 143 16.24 -5.03 -13.79
CA ARG A 143 17.66 -4.80 -13.45
C ARG A 143 18.26 -3.61 -14.18
N HIS A 144 17.55 -3.09 -15.17
CA HIS A 144 17.92 -1.92 -15.97
C HIS A 144 16.79 -0.87 -15.96
N PRO A 145 16.34 -0.39 -14.78
CA PRO A 145 15.19 0.50 -14.71
C PRO A 145 15.54 1.87 -15.28
N VAL A 146 14.80 2.27 -16.32
CA VAL A 146 14.91 3.60 -16.93
C VAL A 146 13.65 4.40 -16.60
N GLY A 147 13.83 5.50 -15.86
CA GLY A 147 12.72 6.35 -15.41
C GLY A 147 12.97 7.83 -15.68
N THR A 148 12.18 8.68 -15.02
CA THR A 148 12.29 10.17 -15.10
C THR A 148 12.47 10.79 -13.71
N GLY A 149 12.65 9.94 -12.70
CA GLY A 149 12.69 10.30 -11.29
C GLY A 149 13.94 11.09 -10.88
N PRO A 150 13.99 11.56 -9.62
CA PRO A 150 15.07 12.39 -9.09
C PRO A 150 16.40 11.64 -8.95
N PHE A 151 16.37 10.31 -8.86
CA PHE A 151 17.56 9.47 -8.81
C PHE A 151 17.51 8.43 -9.93
N MET A 152 18.69 8.13 -10.47
CA MET A 152 18.95 7.15 -11.51
C MET A 152 19.54 5.89 -10.87
N PHE A 153 19.30 4.75 -11.49
CA PHE A 153 19.85 3.49 -11.02
C PHE A 153 21.38 3.47 -11.20
N GLY A 154 22.09 3.18 -10.12
CA GLY A 154 23.54 3.00 -10.12
C GLY A 154 23.89 1.52 -10.09
N THR A 155 24.69 1.11 -9.11
CA THR A 155 25.10 -0.29 -8.93
C THR A 155 24.14 -1.04 -8.03
N TRP A 156 23.82 -2.28 -8.38
CA TRP A 156 23.09 -3.21 -7.51
C TRP A 156 23.89 -4.49 -7.30
N ASN A 157 24.42 -4.65 -6.09
CA ASN A 157 24.99 -5.90 -5.62
C ASN A 157 23.90 -6.63 -4.83
N GLN A 158 23.40 -7.74 -5.39
CA GLN A 158 22.33 -8.53 -4.76
C GLN A 158 22.73 -8.90 -3.34
N ASP A 159 21.78 -8.77 -2.42
CA ASP A 159 21.91 -9.04 -0.98
C ASP A 159 22.91 -8.17 -0.20
N ARG A 160 23.55 -7.19 -0.85
CA ARG A 160 24.51 -6.29 -0.18
C ARG A 160 24.08 -4.83 -0.24
N GLU A 161 23.95 -4.27 -1.43
CA GLU A 161 23.83 -2.83 -1.60
C GLU A 161 23.21 -2.41 -2.93
N LEU A 162 22.41 -1.34 -2.90
CA LEU A 162 21.91 -0.60 -4.05
C LEU A 162 22.33 0.87 -3.94
N THR A 163 22.95 1.38 -5.00
CA THR A 163 23.32 2.79 -5.13
C THR A 163 22.41 3.47 -6.16
N LEU A 164 21.86 4.63 -5.79
CA LEU A 164 21.11 5.49 -6.69
C LEU A 164 21.84 6.82 -6.81
N THR A 165 22.06 7.30 -8.03
CA THR A 165 22.79 8.55 -8.29
C THR A 165 21.83 9.66 -8.69
N ARG A 166 22.17 10.91 -8.37
CA ARG A 166 21.35 12.08 -8.71
C ARG A 166 21.06 12.16 -10.21
N ASN A 167 19.81 12.46 -10.57
CA ASN A 167 19.43 12.84 -11.94
C ASN A 167 19.70 14.35 -12.16
N PRO A 168 20.75 14.75 -12.90
CA PRO A 168 21.06 16.17 -13.13
C PRO A 168 20.00 16.89 -13.99
N ARG A 169 19.15 16.13 -14.69
CA ARG A 169 18.07 16.64 -15.54
C ARG A 169 16.68 16.50 -14.90
N TYR A 170 16.60 16.28 -13.59
CA TYR A 170 15.31 16.24 -12.92
C TYR A 170 14.60 17.59 -13.04
N PHE A 171 13.32 17.56 -13.38
CA PHE A 171 12.55 18.72 -13.83
C PHE A 171 11.96 19.56 -12.69
N LYS A 172 11.99 19.08 -11.44
CA LYS A 172 11.46 19.85 -10.30
C LYS A 172 12.51 20.75 -9.68
N THR A 173 12.04 21.90 -9.24
CA THR A 173 12.79 22.86 -8.42
C THR A 173 12.13 23.02 -7.05
N ASP A 174 12.88 23.55 -6.09
CA ASP A 174 12.34 24.06 -4.85
C ASP A 174 11.64 25.43 -5.04
N SER A 175 11.21 26.04 -3.94
CA SER A 175 10.52 27.35 -3.93
C SER A 175 11.41 28.53 -4.34
N VAL A 176 12.74 28.37 -4.36
CA VAL A 176 13.71 29.40 -4.76
C VAL A 176 14.38 29.09 -6.09
N GLY A 177 13.85 28.11 -6.84
CA GLY A 177 14.31 27.76 -8.20
C GLY A 177 15.52 26.81 -8.25
N ARG A 178 16.00 26.28 -7.13
CA ARG A 178 17.11 25.30 -7.13
C ARG A 178 16.59 23.94 -7.58
N ARG A 179 17.32 23.30 -8.49
CA ARG A 179 16.95 21.99 -9.05
C ARG A 179 17.14 20.87 -8.02
N LEU A 180 16.11 20.06 -7.85
CA LEU A 180 16.13 18.86 -7.01
C LEU A 180 16.73 17.65 -7.75
N PRO A 181 17.16 16.58 -7.05
CA PRO A 181 17.37 16.50 -5.60
C PRO A 181 18.68 17.21 -5.17
N TYR A 182 18.82 17.45 -3.86
CA TYR A 182 20.05 18.00 -3.26
C TYR A 182 21.13 16.96 -3.02
N LEU A 183 20.73 15.71 -2.73
CA LEU A 183 21.66 14.61 -2.50
C LEU A 183 22.27 14.16 -3.82
N GLU A 184 23.57 13.88 -3.81
CA GLU A 184 24.28 13.34 -4.96
C GLU A 184 24.09 11.84 -5.11
N THR A 185 23.97 11.10 -4.01
CA THR A 185 23.85 9.64 -4.02
C THR A 185 23.03 9.17 -2.82
N ILE A 186 22.22 8.14 -3.04
CA ILE A 186 21.57 7.36 -1.98
C ILE A 186 22.17 5.97 -2.02
N ARG A 187 22.60 5.48 -0.86
CA ARG A 187 23.11 4.12 -0.67
C ARG A 187 22.15 3.36 0.23
N ILE A 188 21.65 2.23 -0.26
CA ILE A 188 20.71 1.38 0.44
C ILE A 188 21.44 0.06 0.71
N SER A 189 21.74 -0.22 1.98
CA SER A 189 22.40 -1.46 2.38
C SER A 189 21.36 -2.49 2.83
N PHE A 190 21.55 -3.74 2.44
CA PHE A 190 20.64 -4.84 2.75
C PHE A 190 21.17 -5.66 3.93
N LEU A 191 20.85 -5.24 5.15
CA LEU A 191 21.18 -5.99 6.36
C LEU A 191 20.07 -6.99 6.68
N ARG A 192 20.45 -8.25 6.93
CA ARG A 192 19.49 -9.33 7.26
C ARG A 192 19.02 -9.29 8.71
N ASP A 193 19.82 -8.72 9.60
CA ASP A 193 19.53 -8.65 11.03
C ASP A 193 19.15 -7.21 11.42
N PRO A 194 17.86 -6.95 11.75
CA PRO A 194 17.40 -5.64 12.20
C PRO A 194 18.09 -5.13 13.47
N LYS A 195 18.61 -6.03 14.32
CA LYS A 195 19.36 -5.63 15.51
C LYS A 195 20.69 -4.98 15.12
N ASN A 196 21.40 -5.60 14.19
CA ASN A 196 22.64 -5.05 13.65
C ASN A 196 22.39 -3.75 12.91
N GLU A 197 21.31 -3.63 12.13
CA GLU A 197 20.92 -2.37 11.46
C GLU A 197 20.79 -1.21 12.47
N PHE A 198 20.07 -1.41 13.58
CA PHE A 198 19.91 -0.37 14.59
C PHE A 198 21.22 -0.02 15.32
N LEU A 199 22.08 -1.00 15.58
CA LEU A 199 23.39 -0.77 16.21
C LEU A 199 24.32 0.03 15.30
N GLU A 200 24.37 -0.27 14.01
CA GLU A 200 25.17 0.46 13.02
C GLU A 200 24.64 1.89 12.81
N PHE A 201 23.31 2.07 12.79
CA PHE A 201 22.69 3.39 12.82
C PHE A 201 23.08 4.17 14.07
N SER A 202 23.05 3.52 15.24
CA SER A 202 23.48 4.13 16.50
C SER A 202 24.97 4.51 16.50
N ARG A 203 25.79 3.94 15.62
CA ARG A 203 27.21 4.30 15.42
C ARG A 203 27.42 5.35 14.33
N GLY A 204 26.36 5.83 13.68
CA GLY A 204 26.44 6.81 12.60
C GLY A 204 26.80 6.23 11.23
N GLN A 205 26.66 4.91 11.03
CA GLN A 205 26.87 4.28 9.71
C GLN A 205 25.67 4.43 8.78
N PHE A 206 24.49 4.71 9.34
CA PHE A 206 23.25 4.99 8.60
C PHE A 206 22.63 6.30 9.07
N ASP A 207 22.07 7.05 8.12
CA ASP A 207 21.32 8.29 8.40
C ASP A 207 19.84 8.03 8.70
N LEU A 208 19.33 6.86 8.30
CA LEU A 208 17.93 6.48 8.43
C LEU A 208 17.79 4.97 8.64
N VAL A 209 16.98 4.59 9.62
CA VAL A 209 16.47 3.22 9.80
C VAL A 209 14.95 3.24 9.84
N SER A 210 14.33 2.23 9.26
CA SER A 210 12.87 2.19 9.13
C SER A 210 12.17 1.78 10.42
N ASN A 211 12.83 0.97 11.25
CA ASN A 211 12.28 0.47 12.51
C ASN A 211 13.39 0.31 13.56
N VAL A 212 12.98 0.34 14.83
CA VAL A 212 13.79 -0.12 15.97
C VAL A 212 13.32 -1.53 16.30
N ASP A 213 14.27 -2.48 16.36
CA ASP A 213 13.96 -3.86 16.75
C ASP A 213 13.27 -3.90 18.12
N GLU A 214 12.32 -4.83 18.28
CA GLU A 214 11.46 -4.90 19.47
C GLU A 214 12.27 -5.04 20.76
N SER A 215 13.40 -5.75 20.73
CA SER A 215 14.27 -5.94 21.89
C SER A 215 14.95 -4.65 22.38
N PHE A 216 15.06 -3.63 21.53
CA PHE A 216 15.64 -2.33 21.90
C PHE A 216 14.59 -1.30 22.31
N VAL A 217 13.29 -1.60 22.16
CA VAL A 217 12.24 -0.58 22.33
C VAL A 217 12.24 0.01 23.74
N SER A 218 12.31 -0.82 24.78
CA SER A 218 12.35 -0.35 26.18
C SER A 218 13.63 0.42 26.52
N THR A 219 14.73 0.09 25.85
CA THR A 219 16.03 0.76 25.99
C THR A 219 16.08 2.11 25.27
N VAL A 220 15.40 2.22 24.13
CA VAL A 220 15.43 3.41 23.27
C VAL A 220 14.31 4.39 23.61
N PHE A 221 13.16 3.89 24.04
CA PHE A 221 11.96 4.68 24.29
C PHE A 221 11.50 4.62 25.74
N GLU A 222 10.99 5.75 26.23
CA GLU A 222 10.12 5.80 27.41
C GLU A 222 8.73 5.23 27.07
N PRO A 223 7.92 4.80 28.07
CA PRO A 223 6.56 4.33 27.84
C PRO A 223 5.65 5.34 27.14
N ASN A 224 5.93 6.64 27.28
CA ASN A 224 5.22 7.71 26.57
C ASN A 224 5.70 7.90 25.11
N GLY A 225 6.65 7.08 24.64
CA GLY A 225 7.18 7.09 23.28
C GLY A 225 8.18 8.22 22.98
N THR A 226 8.72 8.88 23.99
CA THR A 226 9.88 9.79 23.86
C THR A 226 11.19 9.00 23.88
N LEU A 227 12.27 9.56 23.35
CA LEU A 227 13.58 8.90 23.30
C LEU A 227 14.29 9.03 24.65
N ARG A 228 14.91 7.93 25.11
CA ARG A 228 15.81 7.93 26.27
C ARG A 228 17.21 8.41 25.87
N PRO A 229 17.98 9.08 26.74
CA PRO A 229 19.40 9.27 26.52
C PRO A 229 20.15 7.92 26.36
N PRO A 230 21.15 7.80 25.47
CA PRO A 230 21.71 8.84 24.58
C PRO A 230 21.01 8.90 23.20
N TYR A 231 19.84 8.29 23.04
CA TYR A 231 19.13 8.21 21.77
C TYR A 231 18.33 9.48 21.44
N ASP A 232 18.15 10.39 22.39
CA ASP A 232 17.52 11.71 22.24
C ASP A 232 18.20 12.62 21.20
N ARG A 233 19.44 12.30 20.80
CA ARG A 233 20.11 12.91 19.64
C ARG A 233 19.48 12.56 18.28
N PHE A 234 18.64 11.53 18.21
CA PHE A 234 17.96 11.11 17.00
C PHE A 234 16.58 11.75 16.87
N ARG A 235 16.08 11.80 15.63
CA ARG A 235 14.72 12.26 15.35
C ARG A 235 13.82 11.10 15.01
N VAL A 236 12.76 10.92 15.79
CA VAL A 236 11.71 9.94 15.48
C VAL A 236 10.71 10.57 14.52
N LEU A 237 10.61 10.01 13.31
CA LEU A 237 9.60 10.41 12.34
C LEU A 237 8.33 9.59 12.59
N LYS A 238 7.38 10.16 13.33
CA LYS A 238 6.05 9.58 13.54
C LYS A 238 5.11 10.06 12.43
N ARG A 239 4.46 9.14 11.73
CA ARG A 239 3.38 9.44 10.78
C ARG A 239 2.17 8.58 11.11
N ALA A 240 0.98 9.17 11.10
CA ALA A 240 -0.24 8.39 11.16
C ALA A 240 -0.27 7.45 9.95
N ALA A 241 -0.38 6.15 10.20
CA ALA A 241 -0.53 5.19 9.13
C ALA A 241 -1.96 5.29 8.58
N ASN A 242 -2.09 5.42 7.26
CA ASN A 242 -3.38 5.28 6.56
C ASN A 242 -3.74 3.80 6.41
N THR A 243 -3.68 3.06 7.51
CA THR A 243 -3.94 1.62 7.56
C THR A 243 -4.89 1.32 8.70
N VAL A 244 -5.69 0.28 8.50
CA VAL A 244 -6.49 -0.34 9.56
C VAL A 244 -6.07 -1.80 9.66
N GLU A 245 -5.84 -2.27 10.87
CA GLU A 245 -5.60 -3.70 11.14
C GLU A 245 -6.91 -4.33 11.59
N TYR A 246 -7.32 -5.41 10.94
CA TYR A 246 -8.55 -6.12 11.24
C TYR A 246 -8.43 -7.62 10.96
N TYR A 247 -9.24 -8.41 11.66
CA TYR A 247 -9.50 -9.80 11.32
C TYR A 247 -10.82 -9.89 10.57
N GLY A 248 -10.76 -10.33 9.30
CA GLY A 248 -11.92 -10.45 8.44
C GLY A 248 -12.78 -11.66 8.77
N ILE A 249 -14.09 -11.51 8.70
CA ILE A 249 -15.04 -12.63 8.73
C ILE A 249 -15.37 -12.99 7.28
N LEU A 250 -15.09 -14.23 6.88
CA LEU A 250 -15.42 -14.70 5.54
C LEU A 250 -16.94 -14.83 5.38
N MET A 251 -17.55 -13.93 4.62
CA MET A 251 -19.00 -13.89 4.38
C MET A 251 -19.44 -14.62 3.10
N ASP A 252 -18.50 -15.02 2.24
CA ASP A 252 -18.80 -15.63 0.95
C ASP A 252 -19.27 -17.09 1.11
N THR A 253 -20.56 -17.32 0.87
CA THR A 253 -21.20 -18.64 0.96
C THR A 253 -20.95 -19.55 -0.25
N SER A 254 -20.35 -19.04 -1.32
CA SER A 254 -19.92 -19.86 -2.45
C SER A 254 -18.76 -20.77 -2.06
N LEU A 255 -17.91 -20.32 -1.13
CA LEU A 255 -16.81 -21.08 -0.56
C LEU A 255 -17.30 -22.02 0.55
N SER A 256 -16.74 -23.23 0.61
CA SER A 256 -17.10 -24.24 1.62
C SER A 256 -16.95 -23.72 3.05
N MET A 257 -15.85 -23.03 3.36
CA MET A 257 -15.56 -22.45 4.67
C MET A 257 -16.55 -21.36 5.09
N GLY A 258 -17.00 -20.52 4.14
CA GLY A 258 -18.00 -19.49 4.44
C GLY A 258 -19.37 -20.10 4.65
N ARG A 259 -19.74 -21.11 3.86
CA ARG A 259 -21.04 -21.80 3.95
C ARG A 259 -21.28 -22.48 5.30
N THR A 260 -20.25 -23.07 5.91
CA THR A 260 -20.36 -23.82 7.17
C THR A 260 -20.12 -22.97 8.41
N SER A 261 -19.65 -21.72 8.26
CA SER A 261 -19.34 -20.86 9.40
C SER A 261 -20.61 -20.30 10.07
N PRO A 262 -20.76 -20.42 11.41
CA PRO A 262 -21.89 -19.83 12.13
C PRO A 262 -21.89 -18.30 12.04
N LEU A 263 -20.73 -17.69 11.77
CA LEU A 263 -20.56 -16.23 11.71
C LEU A 263 -21.29 -15.60 10.52
N VAL A 264 -21.51 -16.34 9.43
CA VAL A 264 -22.14 -15.79 8.23
C VAL A 264 -23.61 -15.46 8.48
N ARG A 265 -24.33 -16.37 9.14
CA ARG A 265 -25.78 -16.24 9.35
C ARG A 265 -26.16 -15.58 10.67
N ASN A 266 -25.24 -15.53 11.63
CA ASN A 266 -25.56 -15.05 12.98
C ASN A 266 -24.96 -13.66 13.27
N ARG A 267 -25.79 -12.62 13.11
CA ARG A 267 -25.39 -11.24 13.43
C ARG A 267 -25.04 -11.07 14.91
N PHE A 268 -25.82 -11.67 15.82
CA PHE A 268 -25.60 -11.55 17.25
C PHE A 268 -24.25 -12.13 17.67
N LEU A 269 -23.84 -13.26 17.08
CA LEU A 269 -22.51 -13.84 17.30
C LEU A 269 -21.40 -12.88 16.85
N ARG A 270 -21.51 -12.27 15.67
CA ARG A 270 -20.51 -11.29 15.20
C ARG A 270 -20.42 -10.06 16.11
N GLN A 271 -21.55 -9.59 16.63
CA GLN A 271 -21.59 -8.46 17.55
C GLN A 271 -20.99 -8.81 18.91
N ALA A 272 -21.35 -9.98 19.45
CA ALA A 272 -20.80 -10.47 20.71
C ALA A 272 -19.27 -10.54 20.69
N LEU A 273 -18.70 -11.12 19.63
CA LEU A 273 -17.24 -11.21 19.47
C LEU A 273 -16.57 -9.83 19.38
N ASN A 274 -17.26 -8.80 18.89
CA ASN A 274 -16.72 -7.44 18.81
C ASN A 274 -16.77 -6.68 20.13
N TYR A 275 -17.85 -6.84 20.91
CA TYR A 275 -18.00 -6.23 22.24
C TYR A 275 -17.10 -6.89 23.29
N ALA A 276 -16.69 -8.13 23.05
CA ALA A 276 -15.76 -8.87 23.90
C ALA A 276 -14.31 -8.35 23.83
N ILE A 277 -13.98 -7.45 22.89
CA ILE A 277 -12.59 -7.06 22.63
C ILE A 277 -12.27 -5.67 23.21
N ASP A 278 -11.40 -5.64 24.21
CA ASP A 278 -10.72 -4.46 24.72
C ASP A 278 -9.53 -4.07 23.84
N ARG A 279 -9.85 -3.20 22.88
CA ARG A 279 -8.88 -2.60 21.94
C ARG A 279 -7.92 -1.64 22.64
N HIS A 280 -8.33 -0.98 23.73
CA HIS A 280 -7.45 -0.06 24.46
C HIS A 280 -6.34 -0.84 25.17
N ARG A 281 -6.69 -1.97 25.80
CA ARG A 281 -5.73 -2.85 26.48
C ARG A 281 -4.73 -3.44 25.48
N ILE A 282 -5.19 -3.88 24.30
CA ILE A 282 -4.30 -4.37 23.23
C ILE A 282 -3.33 -3.26 22.79
N VAL A 283 -3.83 -2.06 22.45
CA VAL A 283 -2.96 -0.97 21.98
C VAL A 283 -1.95 -0.54 23.06
N THR A 284 -2.39 -0.46 24.32
CA THR A 284 -1.56 0.03 25.43
C THR A 284 -0.46 -0.97 25.78
N TYR A 285 -0.82 -2.22 26.08
CA TYR A 285 0.10 -3.17 26.69
C TYR A 285 0.78 -4.11 25.70
N LEU A 286 0.08 -4.49 24.63
CA LEU A 286 0.65 -5.38 23.62
C LEU A 286 1.39 -4.60 22.53
N LEU A 287 0.84 -3.45 22.11
CA LEU A 287 1.45 -2.63 21.07
C LEU A 287 2.30 -1.48 21.62
N ASN A 288 2.49 -1.38 22.94
CA ASN A 288 3.29 -0.32 23.58
C ASN A 288 2.86 1.10 23.14
N GLY A 289 1.55 1.33 23.03
CA GLY A 289 0.97 2.60 22.57
C GLY A 289 1.09 2.87 21.06
N ARG A 290 1.57 1.90 20.27
CA ARG A 290 1.68 2.04 18.81
C ARG A 290 0.35 1.78 18.13
N GLY A 291 -0.33 2.86 17.78
CA GLY A 291 -1.59 2.84 17.04
C GLY A 291 -2.72 3.48 17.83
N GLN A 292 -3.93 3.39 17.29
CA GLN A 292 -5.15 3.88 17.94
C GLN A 292 -6.21 2.79 17.91
N PRO A 293 -6.98 2.61 19.00
CA PRO A 293 -8.14 1.72 18.99
C PRO A 293 -9.14 2.11 17.89
N ALA A 294 -9.44 1.19 16.98
CA ALA A 294 -10.42 1.43 15.93
C ALA A 294 -11.85 1.34 16.49
N LEU A 295 -12.43 2.49 16.88
CA LEU A 295 -13.75 2.59 17.50
C LEU A 295 -14.84 3.17 16.58
N ASN A 296 -14.47 3.70 15.42
CA ASN A 296 -15.36 4.42 14.51
C ASN A 296 -15.46 3.76 13.12
N GLY A 297 -15.27 2.44 13.05
CA GLY A 297 -15.32 1.68 11.81
C GLY A 297 -13.95 1.44 11.18
N VAL A 298 -13.94 1.21 9.87
CA VAL A 298 -12.77 0.74 9.11
C VAL A 298 -11.89 1.86 8.55
N LEU A 299 -12.40 3.10 8.52
CA LEU A 299 -11.63 4.25 8.03
C LEU A 299 -10.74 4.78 9.16
N PRO A 300 -9.43 4.91 8.96
CA PRO A 300 -8.56 5.55 9.95
C PRO A 300 -8.81 7.07 10.00
N PRO A 301 -8.53 7.75 11.13
CA PRO A 301 -8.82 9.19 11.30
C PRO A 301 -8.16 10.11 10.28
N SER A 302 -7.05 9.69 9.70
CA SER A 302 -6.30 10.41 8.67
C SER A 302 -6.88 10.29 7.26
N MET A 303 -7.92 9.47 7.05
CA MET A 303 -8.52 9.23 5.73
C MET A 303 -9.74 10.13 5.50
N PRO A 304 -9.86 10.78 4.32
CA PRO A 304 -11.08 11.50 3.94
C PRO A 304 -12.32 10.60 4.05
N GLY A 305 -13.40 11.14 4.63
CA GLY A 305 -14.63 10.38 4.89
C GLY A 305 -14.69 9.72 6.27
N PHE A 306 -13.61 9.77 7.06
CA PHE A 306 -13.68 9.42 8.48
C PHE A 306 -14.70 10.32 9.20
N SER A 307 -15.47 9.71 10.11
CA SER A 307 -16.37 10.45 10.99
C SER A 307 -16.33 9.87 12.40
N SER A 308 -16.05 10.74 13.38
CA SER A 308 -16.14 10.39 14.81
C SER A 308 -17.58 10.13 15.27
N SER A 309 -18.60 10.46 14.46
CA SER A 309 -20.00 10.15 14.75
C SER A 309 -20.35 8.68 14.54
N VAL A 310 -19.54 7.91 13.81
CA VAL A 310 -19.75 6.47 13.62
C VAL A 310 -19.53 5.78 14.95
N LYS A 311 -20.59 5.19 15.51
CA LYS A 311 -20.53 4.41 16.74
C LYS A 311 -20.17 2.96 16.42
N GLY A 312 -18.89 2.61 16.58
CA GLY A 312 -18.44 1.22 16.50
C GLY A 312 -18.65 0.46 17.82
N TYR A 313 -17.95 -0.66 17.95
CA TYR A 313 -18.01 -1.52 19.12
C TYR A 313 -16.99 -1.07 20.17
N ARG A 314 -17.45 -0.92 21.41
CA ARG A 314 -16.61 -0.72 22.60
C ARG A 314 -16.45 -2.05 23.35
N TYR A 315 -15.53 -2.11 24.31
CA TYR A 315 -15.47 -3.25 25.22
C TYR A 315 -16.67 -3.22 26.18
N ASP A 316 -17.48 -4.26 26.15
CA ASP A 316 -18.70 -4.41 26.95
C ASP A 316 -18.98 -5.92 27.13
N PRO A 317 -18.32 -6.58 28.10
CA PRO A 317 -18.40 -8.03 28.28
C PRO A 317 -19.81 -8.51 28.65
N ASP A 318 -20.61 -7.69 29.32
CA ASP A 318 -21.98 -8.04 29.68
C ASP A 318 -22.90 -8.03 28.47
N GLU A 319 -22.80 -7.01 27.61
CA GLU A 319 -23.49 -7.00 26.33
C GLU A 319 -23.04 -8.15 25.42
N ALA A 320 -21.73 -8.49 25.44
CA ALA A 320 -21.22 -9.62 24.70
C ALA A 320 -21.85 -10.96 25.16
N ARG A 321 -21.97 -11.21 26.47
CA ARG A 321 -22.65 -12.40 27.01
C ARG A 321 -24.13 -12.44 26.65
N ARG A 322 -24.82 -11.30 26.74
CA ARG A 322 -26.23 -11.18 26.34
C ARG A 322 -26.42 -11.52 24.86
N LEU A 323 -25.56 -11.00 23.99
CA LEU A 323 -25.60 -11.26 22.54
C LEU A 323 -25.22 -12.71 22.20
N LEU A 324 -24.30 -13.34 22.95
CA LEU A 324 -24.01 -14.77 22.79
C LEU A 324 -25.23 -15.64 23.11
N ALA A 325 -25.98 -15.31 24.18
CA ALA A 325 -27.22 -16.02 24.50
C ALA A 325 -28.27 -15.85 23.38
N LEU A 326 -28.45 -14.63 22.87
CA LEU A 326 -29.33 -14.37 21.72
C LEU A 326 -28.87 -15.07 20.43
N ALA A 327 -27.57 -15.31 20.29
CA ALA A 327 -27.01 -16.08 19.20
C ALA A 327 -27.28 -17.59 19.30
N GLY A 328 -27.88 -18.06 20.40
CA GLY A 328 -28.12 -19.49 20.67
C GLY A 328 -26.97 -20.18 21.38
N TYR A 329 -25.99 -19.42 21.90
CA TYR A 329 -24.78 -19.94 22.54
C TYR A 329 -24.58 -19.35 23.94
N PRO A 330 -25.52 -19.55 24.89
CA PRO A 330 -25.39 -19.02 26.24
C PRO A 330 -24.10 -19.52 26.90
N ASN A 331 -23.27 -18.60 27.36
CA ASN A 331 -21.93 -18.89 27.91
C ASN A 331 -21.03 -19.71 26.95
N GLY A 332 -21.27 -19.61 25.64
CA GLY A 332 -20.56 -20.35 24.58
C GLY A 332 -20.96 -21.83 24.45
N LYS A 333 -21.94 -22.32 25.20
CA LYS A 333 -22.40 -23.71 25.09
C LYS A 333 -22.95 -23.97 23.68
N GLY A 334 -22.49 -25.05 23.05
CA GLY A 334 -22.91 -25.45 21.70
C GLY A 334 -22.28 -24.65 20.55
N LEU A 335 -21.40 -23.70 20.83
CA LEU A 335 -20.69 -22.96 19.80
C LEU A 335 -19.61 -23.85 19.16
N PRO A 336 -19.60 -24.03 17.82
CA PRO A 336 -18.55 -24.79 17.18
C PRO A 336 -17.23 -24.00 17.19
N THR A 337 -16.11 -24.73 17.02
CA THR A 337 -14.77 -24.16 16.83
C THR A 337 -14.78 -23.08 15.74
N LEU A 338 -14.26 -21.89 16.07
CA LEU A 338 -14.11 -20.78 15.13
C LEU A 338 -12.66 -20.73 14.63
N LEU A 339 -12.46 -21.08 13.35
CA LEU A 339 -11.14 -21.00 12.75
C LEU A 339 -10.77 -19.54 12.44
N LEU A 340 -9.64 -19.08 12.97
CA LEU A 340 -9.03 -17.82 12.60
C LEU A 340 -7.67 -18.09 11.93
N GLN A 341 -7.58 -17.74 10.65
CA GLN A 341 -6.37 -17.86 9.86
C GLN A 341 -5.47 -16.64 10.07
N LEU A 342 -4.20 -16.88 10.35
CA LEU A 342 -3.21 -15.83 10.61
C LEU A 342 -2.20 -15.75 9.47
N GLY A 343 -1.58 -14.58 9.31
CA GLY A 343 -0.36 -14.42 8.52
C GLY A 343 0.87 -14.81 9.33
N ASN A 344 2.01 -14.95 8.65
CA ASN A 344 3.26 -15.48 9.23
C ASN A 344 4.05 -14.45 10.09
N SER A 345 3.37 -13.59 10.85
CA SER A 345 4.04 -12.60 11.70
C SER A 345 3.79 -12.84 13.19
N GLN A 346 4.85 -12.79 13.99
CA GLN A 346 4.77 -12.94 15.46
C GLN A 346 3.79 -11.94 16.07
N ARG A 347 3.81 -10.68 15.59
CA ARG A 347 2.88 -9.64 16.02
C ARG A 347 1.42 -10.04 15.77
N THR A 348 1.09 -10.57 14.59
CA THR A 348 -0.27 -11.03 14.26
C THR A 348 -0.70 -12.19 15.16
N ALA A 349 0.23 -13.09 15.51
CA ALA A 349 -0.04 -14.20 16.43
C ALA A 349 -0.35 -13.69 17.84
N SER A 350 0.49 -12.81 18.40
CA SER A 350 0.28 -12.29 19.76
C SER A 350 -1.01 -11.46 19.90
N ILE A 351 -1.42 -10.71 18.86
CA ILE A 351 -2.71 -10.00 18.88
C ILE A 351 -3.88 -11.01 18.85
N ALA A 352 -3.77 -12.07 18.05
CA ALA A 352 -4.81 -13.10 17.98
C ALA A 352 -4.95 -13.86 19.31
N GLU A 353 -3.84 -14.16 19.98
CA GLU A 353 -3.82 -14.76 21.32
C GLU A 353 -4.49 -13.85 22.36
N ALA A 354 -4.19 -12.54 22.33
CA ALA A 354 -4.83 -11.57 23.22
C ALA A 354 -6.34 -11.50 22.99
N ILE A 355 -6.79 -11.50 21.73
CA ILE A 355 -8.24 -11.56 21.40
C ILE A 355 -8.86 -12.87 21.88
N GLN A 356 -8.17 -14.00 21.68
CA GLN A 356 -8.65 -15.30 22.16
C GLN A 356 -8.81 -15.33 23.67
N ALA A 357 -7.85 -14.75 24.42
CA ALA A 357 -7.92 -14.65 25.87
C ALA A 357 -9.13 -13.82 26.32
N GLN A 358 -9.40 -12.68 25.68
CA GLN A 358 -10.56 -11.84 25.99
C GLN A 358 -11.90 -12.52 25.65
N TRP A 359 -11.94 -13.32 24.57
CA TRP A 359 -13.10 -14.16 24.25
C TRP A 359 -13.37 -15.23 25.33
N LYS A 360 -12.33 -15.83 25.91
CA LYS A 360 -12.48 -16.81 27.00
C LYS A 360 -13.08 -16.19 28.28
N GLU A 361 -12.91 -14.89 28.52
CA GLU A 361 -13.51 -14.19 29.67
C GLU A 361 -15.05 -14.11 29.60
N ILE A 362 -15.63 -14.16 28.40
CA ILE A 362 -17.08 -14.14 28.21
C ILE A 362 -17.69 -15.52 27.97
N ALA A 363 -16.90 -16.48 27.49
CA ALA A 363 -17.31 -17.87 27.32
C ALA A 363 -16.10 -18.79 27.26
N SER A 364 -15.98 -19.70 28.25
CA SER A 364 -14.88 -20.66 28.31
C SER A 364 -14.75 -21.48 27.03
N ALA A 365 -15.87 -21.89 26.41
CA ALA A 365 -15.91 -22.71 25.19
C ALA A 365 -15.24 -22.10 23.93
N LEU A 366 -14.82 -20.83 23.94
CA LEU A 366 -14.07 -20.19 22.85
C LEU A 366 -12.59 -20.63 22.86
N HIS A 367 -12.34 -21.93 22.66
CA HIS A 367 -11.03 -22.57 22.90
C HIS A 367 -10.09 -22.70 21.69
N SER A 368 -10.58 -22.66 20.45
CA SER A 368 -9.79 -23.15 19.32
C SER A 368 -9.77 -22.15 18.16
N ILE A 369 -8.73 -21.33 18.11
CA ILE A 369 -8.26 -20.64 16.91
C ILE A 369 -7.02 -21.39 16.46
N ASN A 370 -7.13 -22.21 15.41
CA ASN A 370 -5.94 -22.83 14.81
C ASN A 370 -5.35 -21.87 13.77
N ALA A 371 -4.17 -21.33 14.08
CA ALA A 371 -3.33 -20.62 13.13
C ALA A 371 -2.80 -21.62 12.09
N TRP A 372 -3.38 -21.63 10.89
CA TRP A 372 -2.75 -22.33 9.76
C TRP A 372 -1.60 -21.48 9.22
N ASN A 373 -0.37 -21.85 9.56
CA ASN A 373 0.81 -21.43 8.82
C ASN A 373 0.73 -22.04 7.41
N ARG A 374 0.60 -21.20 6.38
CA ARG A 374 0.92 -21.65 5.01
C ARG A 374 2.43 -21.48 4.83
N SER A 375 3.10 -22.63 4.72
CA SER A 375 4.39 -22.80 4.06
C SER A 375 4.32 -22.38 2.60
#